data_AF-A0A292EG01-F1
#
_entry.id   AF-A0A292EG01-F1
#
_cell.length_a   1.000
_cell.length_b   1.000
_cell.length_c   1.000
_cell.angle_alpha   90.00
_cell.angle_beta   90.00
_cell.angle_gamma   90.00
#
_symmetry.space_group_name_H-M   'P 1'
#
loop_
_entity.id
_entity.type
_entity.pdbx_description
1 polymer ?
#
loop_
_entity_poly.entity_id
_entity_poly.type
_entity_poly.pdbx_seq_one_letter_code
_entity_poly.pdbx_strand_id
1 'polypeptide(L)'
;MIRLLSTMFFLMLCTFGTDAEARDVRIAVLAFQGSERAAKDFEPTIAHLERVLPDHHFVMVPLDLAGIVSAVEARSVDFVITNPGEYVDLESRLGVTRLATLESRDHAVPTDTVGSTVIVPDRPKHPQEFADLAGLRIAVVATDAFGGWQVIWREMDEAGVPASRLAGLVETGFPMENVIEAIRSGRADAGVLRTCLLEDEIASGRISPGEFAVVGERPASGFPCRLSSRLYPDWPFARLAGTSPDLAKAVTASLLTMQPVSGRAWTAPQDYTSVHALFRHLKIGPYEYLARSTLTGFIRANWHWFLAVGLGLVWWIIHVARVETLVRRRTAELTREIQEREKAEQAARIHREERDQFSRLGILGEMASNIAHELNQPLAAITNYAEGMTRLIDAGRTDPVMLRDGTRGIAGQAERAGVIIRRIRSFVRRREFRRENLDVNEVVRDTLLLFEGPALRHGVSLHVHLAAGLPPIYADRIQIEQVLLNLLQNALDAMAGSECRKFGIGVATSRTGDAVEIAVRDHGMGLTAEVEAHLFDTFFTTKPQGLGLGLSICRTIVEGHGGRLWATNEAGGGLTMRFTLPVSPEKPE
;
A
#
# COMPACT_ATOMS: atom_id res chain seq x y z
N MET A 1 19.50 -52.32 68.17
CA MET A 1 19.71 -52.34 69.63
C MET A 1 20.91 -51.46 69.93
N ILE A 2 20.70 -50.15 70.11
CA ILE A 2 20.29 -49.50 71.37
C ILE A 2 21.54 -49.13 72.20
N ARG A 3 21.64 -47.82 72.49
CA ARG A 3 22.58 -47.10 73.39
C ARG A 3 23.90 -46.63 72.80
N LEU A 4 23.86 -45.48 72.12
CA LEU A 4 24.79 -44.34 72.33
C LEU A 4 24.33 -43.10 71.52
N LEU A 5 23.03 -42.81 71.61
CA LEU A 5 22.35 -41.70 70.92
C LEU A 5 21.61 -40.87 71.99
N SER A 6 22.33 -40.07 72.79
CA SER A 6 21.73 -39.07 73.70
C SER A 6 22.74 -38.18 74.43
N THR A 7 23.85 -37.76 73.80
CA THR A 7 24.70 -36.71 74.40
C THR A 7 25.54 -35.96 73.37
N MET A 8 24.92 -35.43 72.31
CA MET A 8 25.63 -34.55 71.36
C MET A 8 24.70 -33.51 70.69
N PHE A 9 23.65 -33.08 71.40
CA PHE A 9 22.67 -32.09 70.90
C PHE A 9 22.62 -30.82 71.77
N PHE A 10 23.72 -30.44 72.40
CA PHE A 10 23.83 -29.17 73.12
C PHE A 10 25.29 -28.71 73.09
N LEU A 11 25.53 -27.46 72.67
CA LEU A 11 26.83 -26.81 72.37
C LEU A 11 27.43 -27.07 70.97
N MET A 12 26.88 -26.38 69.97
CA MET A 12 27.66 -25.36 69.22
C MET A 12 26.69 -24.58 68.32
N LEU A 13 25.90 -23.70 68.94
CA LEU A 13 25.47 -22.47 68.27
C LEU A 13 26.73 -21.59 68.15
N CYS A 14 27.59 -21.93 67.18
CA CYS A 14 28.55 -20.98 66.67
C CYS A 14 27.75 -19.96 65.86
N THR A 15 27.51 -18.84 66.51
CA THR A 15 27.23 -17.55 65.89
C THR A 15 28.17 -17.37 64.69
N PHE A 16 27.65 -17.59 63.48
CA PHE A 16 28.14 -16.86 62.31
C PHE A 16 27.71 -15.41 62.52
N GLY A 17 28.44 -14.70 63.39
CA GLY A 17 28.55 -13.26 63.26
C GLY A 17 29.27 -13.05 61.94
N THR A 18 28.52 -12.68 60.91
CA THR A 18 29.12 -11.99 59.77
C THR A 18 29.68 -10.70 60.34
N ASP A 19 30.98 -10.68 60.66
CA ASP A 19 31.73 -9.44 60.64
C ASP A 19 31.54 -8.89 59.23
N ALA A 20 30.60 -7.94 59.10
CA ALA A 20 30.51 -7.14 57.91
C ALA A 20 31.85 -6.40 57.84
N GLU A 21 32.72 -6.78 56.90
CA GLU A 21 33.89 -5.98 56.54
C GLU A 21 33.43 -4.53 56.46
N ALA A 22 34.01 -3.66 57.30
CA ALA A 22 33.68 -2.25 57.34
C ALA A 22 33.95 -1.69 55.95
N ARG A 23 32.88 -1.51 55.16
CA ARG A 23 32.99 -0.98 53.81
C ARG A 23 33.49 0.45 53.89
N ASP A 24 34.54 0.75 53.13
CA ASP A 24 35.05 2.10 52.97
C ASP A 24 33.94 3.07 52.56
N VAL A 25 33.80 4.16 53.30
CA VAL A 25 32.92 5.29 52.99
C VAL A 25 33.67 6.20 52.03
N ARG A 26 33.25 6.24 50.77
CA ARG A 26 34.00 6.90 49.71
C ARG A 26 33.45 8.30 49.44
N ILE A 27 34.32 9.30 49.48
CA ILE A 27 33.97 10.71 49.29
C ILE A 27 34.64 11.20 47.99
N ALA A 28 33.86 11.41 46.94
CA ALA A 28 34.34 12.06 45.72
C ALA A 28 34.62 13.54 45.98
N VAL A 29 35.77 14.05 45.54
CA VAL A 29 36.14 15.47 45.69
C VAL A 29 36.56 16.04 44.35
N LEU A 30 35.98 17.18 43.94
CA LEU A 30 36.32 17.83 42.68
C LEU A 30 37.74 18.41 42.74
N ALA A 31 38.65 17.83 41.94
CA ALA A 31 40.07 18.14 41.89
C ALA A 31 40.43 19.17 40.81
N PHE A 32 39.85 20.37 40.90
CA PHE A 32 40.03 21.44 39.91
C PHE A 32 41.47 22.00 39.78
N GLN A 33 42.31 21.81 40.80
CA GLN A 33 43.76 22.15 40.80
C GLN A 33 44.65 20.90 40.78
N GLY A 34 44.08 19.74 40.44
CA GLY A 34 44.75 18.46 40.55
C GLY A 34 44.53 17.79 41.91
N SER A 35 44.86 16.49 41.95
CA SER A 35 44.55 15.59 43.06
C SER A 35 45.31 15.94 44.35
N GLU A 36 46.57 16.33 44.26
CA GLU A 36 47.39 16.69 45.44
C GLU A 36 46.83 17.92 46.17
N ARG A 37 46.36 18.93 45.41
CA ARG A 37 45.80 20.14 46.02
C ARG A 37 44.44 19.87 46.64
N ALA A 38 43.58 19.12 45.94
CA ALA A 38 42.29 18.68 46.47
C ALA A 38 42.47 17.88 47.77
N ALA A 39 43.49 17.02 47.83
CA ALA A 39 43.83 16.30 49.04
C ALA A 39 44.20 17.26 50.18
N LYS A 40 45.12 18.18 49.95
CA LYS A 40 45.53 19.15 50.98
C LYS A 40 44.36 19.98 51.53
N ASP A 41 43.44 20.41 50.66
CA ASP A 41 42.33 21.30 51.05
C ASP A 41 41.24 20.55 51.84
N PHE A 42 41.01 19.27 51.55
CA PHE A 42 39.92 18.49 52.15
C PHE A 42 40.36 17.43 53.17
N GLU A 43 41.66 17.12 53.26
CA GLU A 43 42.23 16.23 54.29
C GLU A 43 41.78 16.60 55.72
N PRO A 44 41.74 17.89 56.13
CA PRO A 44 41.26 18.24 57.47
C PRO A 44 39.80 17.83 57.72
N THR A 45 38.97 17.81 56.67
CA THR A 45 37.59 17.33 56.77
C THR A 45 37.55 15.82 56.94
N ILE A 46 38.34 15.09 56.16
CA ILE A 46 38.42 13.61 56.22
C ILE A 46 38.93 13.18 57.60
N ALA A 47 40.06 13.74 58.05
CA ALA A 47 40.65 13.45 59.36
C ALA A 47 39.69 13.78 60.52
N HIS A 48 38.87 14.84 60.39
CA HIS A 48 37.84 15.15 61.38
C HIS A 48 36.72 14.10 61.40
N LEU A 49 36.26 13.64 60.22
CA LEU A 49 35.25 12.59 60.12
C LEU A 49 35.74 11.27 60.74
N GLU A 50 36.96 10.84 60.43
CA GLU A 50 37.57 9.62 61.01
C GLU A 50 37.71 9.72 62.53
N ARG A 51 38.08 10.89 63.05
CA ARG A 51 38.23 11.11 64.49
C ARG A 51 36.89 11.07 65.23
N VAL A 52 35.81 11.57 64.63
CA VAL A 52 34.48 11.66 65.27
C VAL A 52 33.66 10.39 65.04
N LEU A 53 33.89 9.68 63.94
CA LEU A 53 33.17 8.47 63.53
C LEU A 53 34.17 7.31 63.34
N PRO A 54 34.81 6.81 64.41
CA PRO A 54 35.90 5.83 64.33
C PRO A 54 35.46 4.46 63.80
N ASP A 55 34.16 4.16 63.84
CA ASP A 55 33.59 2.90 63.30
C ASP A 55 33.49 2.90 61.76
N HIS A 56 33.84 4.01 61.10
CA HIS A 56 33.80 4.15 59.64
C HIS A 56 35.18 4.58 59.12
N HIS A 57 35.64 3.93 58.05
CA HIS A 57 36.85 4.31 57.34
C HIS A 57 36.50 5.20 56.15
N PHE A 58 37.04 6.41 56.08
CA PHE A 58 36.69 7.39 55.05
C PHE A 58 37.80 7.47 54.00
N VAL A 59 37.45 7.25 52.74
CA VAL A 59 38.39 7.30 51.62
C VAL A 59 38.02 8.45 50.70
N MET A 60 38.92 9.42 50.58
CA MET A 60 38.77 10.51 49.63
C MET A 60 39.20 10.07 48.23
N VAL A 61 38.36 10.39 47.24
CA VAL A 61 38.56 10.04 45.83
C VAL A 61 38.59 11.33 45.01
N PRO A 62 39.78 11.92 44.76
CA PRO A 62 39.89 13.13 43.96
C PRO A 62 39.59 12.82 42.47
N LEU A 63 38.65 13.55 41.88
CA LEU A 63 38.14 13.33 40.52
C LEU A 63 37.97 14.67 39.78
N ASP A 64 38.07 14.65 38.46
CA ASP A 64 37.64 15.78 37.62
C ASP A 64 36.11 15.80 37.46
N LEU A 65 35.57 16.75 36.69
CA LEU A 65 34.12 16.88 36.48
C LEU A 65 33.50 15.60 35.91
N ALA A 66 34.06 15.06 34.82
CA ALA A 66 33.59 13.84 34.18
C ALA A 66 33.70 12.61 35.10
N GLY A 67 34.77 12.54 35.89
CA GLY A 67 35.00 11.49 36.88
C GLY A 67 33.96 11.51 38.00
N ILE A 68 33.57 12.69 38.50
CA ILE A 68 32.49 12.81 39.48
C ILE A 68 31.18 12.25 38.91
N VAL A 69 30.77 12.70 37.72
CA VAL A 69 29.54 12.22 37.08
C VAL A 69 29.56 10.70 36.96
N SER A 70 30.65 10.15 36.44
CA SER A 70 30.83 8.70 36.26
C SER A 70 30.75 7.94 37.59
N ALA A 71 31.38 8.47 38.65
CA ALA A 71 31.38 7.85 39.98
C ALA A 71 30.00 7.89 40.65
N VAL A 72 29.24 8.98 40.46
CA VAL A 72 27.89 9.12 40.99
C VAL A 72 26.92 8.20 40.24
N GLU A 73 27.00 8.14 38.91
CA GLU A 73 26.18 7.23 38.08
C GLU A 73 26.47 5.75 38.40
N ALA A 74 27.75 5.39 38.55
CA ALA A 74 28.17 4.05 38.94
C ALA A 74 27.86 3.72 40.41
N ARG A 75 27.43 4.70 41.22
CA ARG A 75 27.24 4.58 42.68
C ARG A 75 28.49 4.02 43.38
N SER A 76 29.67 4.40 42.89
CA SER A 76 30.97 3.95 43.42
C SER A 76 31.50 4.85 44.54
N VAL A 77 30.72 5.85 44.95
CA VAL A 77 30.99 6.76 46.07
C VAL A 77 29.72 6.95 46.91
N ASP A 78 29.88 7.35 48.17
CA ASP A 78 28.78 7.56 49.12
C ASP A 78 28.46 9.05 49.30
N PHE A 79 29.48 9.89 49.16
CA PHE A 79 29.37 11.33 49.25
C PHE A 79 30.15 12.03 48.13
N VAL A 80 29.79 13.27 47.87
CA VAL A 80 30.45 14.14 46.89
C VAL A 80 30.64 15.54 47.46
N ILE A 81 31.83 16.10 47.24
CA ILE A 81 32.16 17.50 47.43
C ILE A 81 32.51 18.08 46.06
N THR A 82 31.68 18.99 45.56
CA THR A 82 31.85 19.53 44.21
C THR A 82 31.51 21.02 44.18
N ASN A 83 31.60 21.65 43.02
CA ASN A 83 31.20 23.05 42.86
C ASN A 83 29.65 23.19 42.83
N PRO A 84 29.10 24.39 43.06
CA PRO A 84 27.65 24.60 43.13
C PRO A 84 26.88 24.25 41.84
N GLY A 85 27.45 24.55 40.67
CA GLY A 85 26.81 24.26 39.38
C GLY A 85 26.70 22.76 39.12
N GLU A 86 27.78 22.02 39.36
CA GLU A 86 27.80 20.57 39.25
C GLU A 86 26.82 19.91 40.23
N TYR A 87 26.76 20.42 41.48
CA TYR A 87 25.77 19.94 42.45
C TYR A 87 24.33 20.08 41.94
N VAL A 88 23.97 21.24 41.37
CA VAL A 88 22.61 21.48 40.86
C VAL A 88 22.27 20.52 39.72
N ASP A 89 23.23 20.21 38.84
CA ASP A 89 23.02 19.21 37.78
C ASP A 89 22.83 17.81 38.35
N LEU A 90 23.72 17.38 39.26
CA LEU A 90 23.64 16.09 39.94
C LEU A 90 22.36 15.93 40.76
N GLU A 91 21.89 16.98 41.43
CA GLU A 91 20.66 16.97 42.23
C GLU A 91 19.46 16.70 41.31
N SER A 92 19.38 17.40 40.19
CA SER A 92 18.29 17.23 39.24
C SER A 92 18.30 15.88 38.51
N ARG A 93 19.49 15.33 38.19
CA ARG A 93 19.61 14.12 37.36
C ARG A 93 19.70 12.84 38.17
N LEU A 94 20.42 12.88 39.30
CA LEU A 94 20.83 11.69 40.06
C LEU A 94 20.33 11.72 41.51
N GLY A 95 19.64 12.79 41.92
CA GLY A 95 18.97 12.85 43.22
C GLY A 95 19.94 12.92 44.40
N VAL A 96 21.13 13.50 44.21
CA VAL A 96 22.04 13.78 45.34
C VAL A 96 21.39 14.79 46.29
N THR A 97 21.70 14.69 47.58
CA THR A 97 21.12 15.56 48.61
C THR A 97 22.22 16.26 49.39
N ARG A 98 22.20 17.59 49.43
CA ARG A 98 23.14 18.38 50.22
C ARG A 98 22.94 18.24 51.71
N LEU A 99 24.06 18.10 52.42
CA LEU A 99 24.14 17.92 53.87
C LEU A 99 24.71 19.15 54.57
N ALA A 100 25.71 19.79 53.97
CA ALA A 100 26.36 20.99 54.46
C ALA A 100 26.91 21.81 53.29
N THR A 101 27.25 23.07 53.54
CA THR A 101 27.93 23.95 52.59
C THR A 101 29.16 24.56 53.26
N LEU A 102 30.26 24.74 52.51
CA LEU A 102 31.42 25.48 53.02
C LEU A 102 31.05 26.95 53.23
N GLU A 103 31.67 27.58 54.22
CA GLU A 103 31.49 28.99 54.51
C GLU A 103 32.79 29.58 55.08
N SER A 104 33.05 30.86 54.77
CA SER A 104 34.08 31.63 55.45
C SER A 104 33.63 32.03 56.85
N ARG A 105 34.46 31.78 57.87
CA ARG A 105 34.21 32.21 59.25
C ARG A 105 34.65 33.64 59.53
N ASP A 106 35.29 34.29 58.56
CA ASP A 106 35.55 35.72 58.63
C ASP A 106 34.25 36.47 58.27
N HIS A 107 33.64 37.11 59.27
CA HIS A 107 32.42 37.89 59.10
C HIS A 107 32.57 39.10 58.17
N ALA A 108 33.81 39.52 57.88
CA ALA A 108 34.05 40.54 56.86
C ALA A 108 33.88 39.98 55.44
N VAL A 109 34.04 38.67 55.24
CA VAL A 109 33.91 38.01 53.94
C VAL A 109 32.44 37.64 53.70
N PRO A 110 31.89 37.91 52.49
CA PRO A 110 30.55 37.47 52.13
C PRO A 110 30.36 35.95 52.27
N THR A 111 29.14 35.53 52.60
CA THR A 111 28.75 34.11 52.66
C THR A 111 28.96 33.39 51.32
N ASP A 112 28.64 34.09 50.22
CA ASP A 112 28.90 33.64 48.85
C ASP A 112 30.35 33.96 48.48
N THR A 113 31.14 32.94 48.12
CA THR A 113 32.59 33.06 47.88
C THR A 113 33.04 32.52 46.51
N VAL A 114 32.16 31.79 45.81
CA VAL A 114 32.45 31.21 44.49
C VAL A 114 32.11 32.20 43.40
N GLY A 115 32.95 32.33 42.40
CA GLY A 115 32.80 33.27 41.29
C GLY A 115 33.98 33.14 40.33
N SER A 116 34.16 34.14 39.47
CA SER A 116 35.16 34.11 38.42
C SER A 116 35.80 35.46 38.14
N THR A 117 37.00 35.39 37.60
CA THR A 117 37.84 36.54 37.21
C THR A 117 38.31 36.32 35.79
N VAL A 118 38.04 37.29 34.91
CA VAL A 118 38.55 37.31 33.55
C VAL A 118 39.88 38.03 33.55
N ILE A 119 40.93 37.35 33.10
CA ILE A 119 42.28 37.89 33.01
C ILE A 119 42.70 38.10 31.56
N VAL A 120 43.45 39.18 31.33
CA VAL A 120 44.11 39.52 30.06
C VAL A 120 45.54 39.97 30.34
N PRO A 121 46.49 39.84 29.40
CA PRO A 121 47.83 40.42 29.58
C PRO A 121 47.73 41.92 29.89
N ASP A 122 48.40 42.37 30.95
CA ASP A 122 48.41 43.78 31.31
C ASP A 122 49.30 44.56 30.35
N ARG A 123 48.66 45.19 29.36
CA ARG A 123 49.33 45.98 28.33
C ARG A 123 48.51 47.24 28.02
N PRO A 124 49.12 48.28 27.41
CA PRO A 124 48.38 49.45 26.97
C PRO A 124 47.21 49.04 26.06
N LYS A 125 45.99 49.53 26.38
CA LYS A 125 44.73 49.22 25.67
C LYS A 125 44.27 47.75 25.78
N HIS A 126 44.55 47.08 26.90
CA HIS A 126 43.89 45.80 27.19
C HIS A 126 42.36 45.98 27.37
N PRO A 127 41.55 44.94 27.10
CA PRO A 127 40.10 44.95 27.34
C PRO A 127 39.75 45.38 28.76
N GLN A 128 38.82 46.32 28.92
CA GLN A 128 38.38 46.80 30.25
C GLN A 128 36.99 46.28 30.59
N GLU A 129 36.10 46.17 29.61
CA GLU A 129 34.72 45.74 29.80
C GLU A 129 34.43 44.42 29.06
N PHE A 130 33.35 43.74 29.42
CA PHE A 130 32.94 42.51 28.72
C PHE A 130 32.69 42.71 27.23
N ALA A 131 32.28 43.92 26.80
CA ALA A 131 32.09 44.26 25.39
C ALA A 131 33.39 44.15 24.57
N ASP A 132 34.54 44.44 25.21
CA ASP A 132 35.86 44.41 24.58
C ASP A 132 36.36 42.97 24.33
N LEU A 133 35.68 41.96 24.89
CA LEU A 133 35.99 40.55 24.65
C LEU A 133 35.50 40.04 23.29
N ALA A 134 34.62 40.80 22.61
CA ALA A 134 34.13 40.43 21.29
C ALA A 134 35.29 40.25 20.28
N GLY A 135 35.29 39.12 19.58
CA GLY A 135 36.35 38.76 18.63
C GLY A 135 37.64 38.22 19.26
N LEU A 136 37.70 38.07 20.59
CA LEU A 136 38.85 37.45 21.27
C LEU A 136 38.66 35.94 21.42
N ARG A 137 39.77 35.21 21.53
CA ARG A 137 39.80 33.81 21.97
C ARG A 137 39.94 33.78 23.49
N ILE A 138 39.03 33.10 24.17
CA ILE A 138 39.04 33.00 25.63
C ILE A 138 39.45 31.59 26.05
N ALA A 139 40.50 31.49 26.87
CA ALA A 139 40.89 30.25 27.51
C ALA A 139 39.97 29.93 28.69
N VAL A 140 39.43 28.72 28.69
CA VAL A 140 38.57 28.19 29.75
C VAL A 140 39.03 26.79 30.10
N VAL A 141 38.73 26.33 31.31
CA VAL A 141 39.11 24.97 31.71
C VAL A 141 38.25 23.91 31.00
N ALA A 142 36.95 24.15 30.95
CA ALA A 142 35.95 23.38 30.20
C ALA A 142 34.69 24.25 30.04
N THR A 143 33.86 23.97 29.03
CA THR A 143 32.61 24.72 28.77
C THR A 143 31.49 24.42 29.77
N ASP A 144 31.58 23.32 30.52
CA ASP A 144 30.68 22.95 31.60
C ASP A 144 31.18 23.36 33.00
N ALA A 145 32.39 23.94 33.10
CA ALA A 145 32.95 24.35 34.37
C ALA A 145 32.25 25.59 34.94
N PHE A 146 31.63 25.46 36.12
CA PHE A 146 30.85 26.52 36.77
C PHE A 146 31.66 27.83 36.95
N GLY A 147 32.68 27.80 37.81
CA GLY A 147 33.57 28.95 38.04
C GLY A 147 34.65 29.15 36.96
N GLY A 148 34.75 28.22 36.00
CA GLY A 148 35.74 28.27 34.92
C GLY A 148 35.19 28.84 33.61
N TRP A 149 33.87 28.94 33.46
CA TRP A 149 33.24 29.53 32.28
C TRP A 149 31.79 30.00 32.52
N GLN A 150 30.93 29.16 33.09
CA GLN A 150 29.47 29.42 33.11
C GLN A 150 29.09 30.70 33.87
N VAL A 151 29.83 31.02 34.95
CA VAL A 151 29.68 32.27 35.69
C VAL A 151 30.00 33.49 34.83
N ILE A 152 31.10 33.48 34.08
CA ILE A 152 31.44 34.58 33.15
C ILE A 152 30.50 34.62 31.96
N TRP A 153 30.08 33.47 31.43
CA TRP A 153 29.10 33.41 30.35
C TRP A 153 27.80 34.13 30.74
N ARG A 154 27.35 33.98 31.99
CA ARG A 154 26.19 34.72 32.52
C ARG A 154 26.41 36.23 32.54
N GLU A 155 27.55 36.70 33.04
CA GLU A 155 27.85 38.15 33.10
C GLU A 155 27.98 38.74 31.69
N MET A 156 28.58 38.01 30.76
CA MET A 156 28.68 38.39 29.36
C MET A 156 27.30 38.49 28.68
N ASP A 157 26.40 37.52 28.93
CA ASP A 157 25.04 37.56 28.36
C ASP A 157 24.22 38.74 28.92
N GLU A 158 24.34 39.03 30.22
CA GLU A 158 23.74 40.24 30.82
C GLU A 158 24.30 41.55 30.26
N ALA A 159 25.60 41.56 29.94
CA ALA A 159 26.25 42.70 29.28
C ALA A 159 25.93 42.82 27.78
N GLY A 160 25.09 41.93 27.22
CA GLY A 160 24.72 41.95 25.80
C GLY A 160 25.82 41.44 24.85
N VAL A 161 26.75 40.64 25.37
CA VAL A 161 27.88 40.05 24.64
C VAL A 161 27.69 38.53 24.60
N PRO A 162 26.85 37.99 23.70
CA PRO A 162 26.66 36.55 23.62
C PRO A 162 27.97 35.86 23.23
N ALA A 163 28.18 34.63 23.72
CA ALA A 163 29.40 33.85 23.45
C ALA A 163 29.68 33.67 21.94
N SER A 164 28.68 33.75 21.08
CA SER A 164 28.82 33.72 19.62
C SER A 164 29.57 34.92 19.02
N ARG A 165 29.80 35.99 19.80
CA ARG A 165 30.62 37.13 19.38
C ARG A 165 32.11 36.93 19.66
N LEU A 166 32.50 35.89 20.39
CA LEU A 166 33.90 35.54 20.59
C LEU A 166 34.48 34.93 19.30
N ALA A 167 35.80 35.04 19.11
CA ALA A 167 36.48 34.32 18.02
C ALA A 167 36.53 32.81 18.29
N GLY A 168 36.52 32.40 19.56
CA GLY A 168 36.42 31.01 19.97
C GLY A 168 36.70 30.80 21.46
N LEU A 169 36.35 29.62 21.95
CA LEU A 169 36.75 29.15 23.28
C LEU A 169 37.90 28.15 23.13
N VAL A 170 38.94 28.34 23.94
CA VAL A 170 40.10 27.45 24.00
C VAL A 170 39.98 26.64 25.27
N GLU A 171 39.47 25.42 25.16
CA GLU A 171 39.43 24.49 26.30
C GLU A 171 40.85 24.01 26.63
N THR A 172 41.26 24.24 27.87
CA THR A 172 42.61 23.95 28.36
C THR A 172 42.69 22.67 29.18
N GLY A 173 41.54 22.18 29.66
CA GLY A 173 41.46 21.06 30.60
C GLY A 173 42.01 21.41 31.98
N PHE A 174 41.72 20.57 32.97
CA PHE A 174 42.28 20.71 34.30
C PHE A 174 43.77 20.29 34.33
N PRO A 175 44.59 20.89 35.20
CA PRO A 175 44.26 21.87 36.24
C PRO A 175 44.04 23.30 35.68
N MET A 176 43.29 24.13 36.42
CA MET A 176 42.82 25.45 35.95
C MET A 176 43.95 26.43 35.58
N GLU A 177 45.15 26.24 36.13
CA GLU A 177 46.35 27.02 35.83
C GLU A 177 46.77 26.94 34.35
N ASN A 178 46.33 25.90 33.63
CA ASN A 178 46.55 25.77 32.18
C ASN A 178 45.98 26.95 31.38
N VAL A 179 44.99 27.66 31.92
CA VAL A 179 44.43 28.90 31.36
C VAL A 179 45.50 29.99 31.26
N ILE A 180 46.35 30.14 32.27
CA ILE A 180 47.42 31.15 32.29
C ILE A 180 48.44 30.83 31.19
N GLU A 181 48.81 29.56 31.04
CA GLU A 181 49.75 29.12 30.00
C GLU A 181 49.17 29.30 28.59
N ALA A 182 47.86 29.13 28.40
CA ALA A 182 47.21 29.40 27.13
C ALA A 182 47.30 30.88 26.71
N ILE A 183 47.27 31.81 27.68
CA ILE A 183 47.47 33.23 27.42
C ILE A 183 48.95 33.51 27.14
N ARG A 184 49.87 32.99 27.96
CA ARG A 184 51.33 33.19 27.77
C ARG A 184 51.84 32.69 26.42
N SER A 185 51.32 31.55 25.96
CA SER A 185 51.67 30.96 24.67
C SER A 185 50.96 31.62 23.46
N GLY A 186 50.10 32.61 23.68
CA GLY A 186 49.34 33.29 22.62
C GLY A 186 48.23 32.44 21.97
N ARG A 187 47.90 31.28 22.58
CA ARG A 187 46.78 30.43 22.14
C ARG A 187 45.43 31.08 22.44
N ALA A 188 45.35 31.88 23.50
CA ALA A 188 44.19 32.68 23.87
C ALA A 188 44.58 34.12 24.18
N ASP A 189 43.63 35.04 24.04
CA ASP A 189 43.83 36.48 24.24
C ASP A 189 43.34 36.93 25.63
N ALA A 190 42.41 36.17 26.23
CA ALA A 190 41.92 36.31 27.60
C ALA A 190 41.73 34.92 28.22
N GLY A 191 41.51 34.83 29.53
CA GLY A 191 41.18 33.58 30.19
C GLY A 191 40.31 33.77 31.42
N VAL A 192 39.62 32.70 31.82
CA VAL A 192 38.73 32.70 32.98
C VAL A 192 39.32 31.85 34.10
N LEU A 193 39.49 32.46 35.26
CA LEU A 193 39.92 31.81 36.50
C LEU A 193 38.79 31.87 37.53
N ARG A 194 38.79 30.94 38.48
CA ARG A 194 37.95 31.04 39.68
C ARG A 194 38.41 32.17 40.60
N THR A 195 37.57 32.53 41.56
CA THR A 195 37.93 33.46 42.64
C THR A 195 39.23 33.08 43.35
N CYS A 196 40.04 34.11 43.63
CA CYS A 196 41.30 34.06 44.37
C CYS A 196 42.45 33.30 43.71
N LEU A 197 42.23 32.57 42.61
CA LEU A 197 43.31 31.84 41.95
C LEU A 197 44.39 32.78 41.40
N LEU A 198 44.00 33.93 40.85
CA LEU A 198 44.96 34.93 40.36
C LEU A 198 45.84 35.45 41.51
N GLU A 199 45.23 35.79 42.65
CA GLU A 199 45.92 36.28 43.83
C GLU A 199 46.83 35.21 44.45
N ASP A 200 46.39 33.96 44.50
CA ASP A 200 47.19 32.82 44.99
C ASP A 200 48.41 32.56 44.09
N GLU A 201 48.25 32.68 42.78
CA GLU A 201 49.35 32.54 41.80
C GLU A 201 50.36 33.70 41.91
N ILE A 202 49.90 34.91 42.22
CA ILE A 202 50.77 36.06 42.52
C ILE A 202 51.51 35.85 43.85
N ALA A 203 50.79 35.44 44.90
CA ALA A 203 51.36 35.22 46.23
C ALA A 203 52.37 34.08 46.27
N SER A 204 52.18 33.05 45.44
CA SER A 204 53.13 31.94 45.27
C SER A 204 54.31 32.26 44.34
N GLY A 205 54.31 33.43 43.69
CA GLY A 205 55.38 33.87 42.79
C GLY A 205 55.37 33.22 41.40
N ARG A 206 54.29 32.50 41.03
CA ARG A 206 54.12 31.90 39.70
C ARG A 206 53.65 32.92 38.65
N ILE A 207 53.01 33.99 39.09
CA ILE A 207 52.61 35.16 38.29
C ILE A 207 53.26 36.41 38.87
N SER A 208 53.80 37.28 38.02
CA SER A 208 54.33 38.56 38.48
C SER A 208 53.20 39.56 38.77
N PRO A 209 53.29 40.39 39.83
CA PRO A 209 52.35 41.49 40.02
C PRO A 209 52.31 42.39 38.77
N GLY A 210 51.10 42.64 38.24
CA GLY A 210 50.93 43.41 36.99
C GLY A 210 51.24 42.63 35.71
N GLU A 211 51.35 41.29 35.75
CA GLU A 211 51.41 40.48 34.52
C GLU A 211 50.04 40.41 33.81
N PHE A 212 48.97 40.34 34.60
CA PHE A 212 47.60 40.26 34.11
C PHE A 212 46.71 41.35 34.72
N ALA A 213 45.88 41.94 33.87
CA ALA A 213 44.79 42.84 34.23
C ALA A 213 43.45 42.08 34.26
N VAL A 214 42.48 42.63 34.98
CA VAL A 214 41.15 42.04 35.16
C VAL A 214 40.14 42.78 34.29
N VAL A 215 39.34 42.04 33.52
CA VAL A 215 38.29 42.59 32.66
C VAL A 215 36.95 42.60 33.38
N GLY A 216 36.19 43.68 33.27
CA GLY A 216 34.86 43.81 33.86
C GLY A 216 34.90 43.75 35.39
N GLU A 217 35.90 44.39 36.00
CA GLU A 217 36.15 44.27 37.44
C GLU A 217 34.94 44.74 38.27
N ARG A 218 34.52 43.86 39.18
CA ARG A 218 33.33 44.03 40.03
C ARG A 218 33.68 43.67 41.48
N PRO A 219 34.27 44.59 42.25
CA PRO A 219 34.66 44.30 43.62
C PRO A 219 33.44 43.99 44.49
N ALA A 220 33.58 43.00 45.38
CA ALA A 220 32.59 42.69 46.40
C ALA A 220 33.06 43.21 47.76
N SER A 221 32.16 43.84 48.52
CA SER A 221 32.50 44.41 49.82
C SER A 221 33.04 43.32 50.75
N GLY A 222 34.23 43.54 51.30
CA GLY A 222 34.89 42.61 52.24
C GLY A 222 35.45 41.34 51.60
N PHE A 223 35.34 41.16 50.29
CA PHE A 223 35.98 40.05 49.58
C PHE A 223 37.41 40.44 49.17
N PRO A 224 38.44 39.63 49.48
CA PRO A 224 39.84 40.04 49.35
C PRO A 224 40.41 39.96 47.92
N CYS A 225 39.74 39.26 47.02
CA CYS A 225 40.27 38.94 45.68
C CYS A 225 39.55 39.75 44.59
N ARG A 226 40.23 39.99 43.46
CA ARG A 226 39.62 40.68 42.32
C ARG A 226 38.64 39.76 41.60
N LEU A 227 37.55 40.35 41.11
CA LEU A 227 36.39 39.62 40.57
C LEU A 227 35.93 40.25 39.27
N SER A 228 35.42 39.43 38.36
CA SER A 228 34.65 39.89 37.19
C SER A 228 33.16 39.53 37.30
N SER A 229 32.78 38.71 38.28
CA SER A 229 31.41 38.21 38.43
C SER A 229 30.79 38.55 39.78
N ARG A 230 29.48 38.33 39.89
CA ARG A 230 28.86 38.14 41.21
C ARG A 230 29.39 36.89 41.89
N LEU A 231 29.19 36.82 43.21
CA LEU A 231 29.53 35.66 44.01
C LEU A 231 28.32 34.71 44.13
N TYR A 232 28.63 33.45 44.38
CA TYR A 232 27.72 32.32 44.53
C TYR A 232 28.06 31.53 45.80
N PRO A 233 27.10 30.77 46.35
CA PRO A 233 27.33 29.90 47.49
C PRO A 233 28.53 28.98 47.29
N ASP A 234 29.19 28.61 48.38
CA ASP A 234 30.36 27.74 48.31
C ASP A 234 29.99 26.26 48.08
N TRP A 235 30.99 25.39 48.01
CA TRP A 235 30.87 23.99 47.64
C TRP A 235 30.03 23.20 48.66
N PRO A 236 29.07 22.36 48.21
CA PRO A 236 28.32 21.51 49.10
C PRO A 236 29.04 20.21 49.39
N PHE A 237 28.79 19.67 50.58
CA PHE A 237 28.97 18.26 50.90
C PHE A 237 27.62 17.59 50.70
N ALA A 238 27.51 16.67 49.75
CA ALA A 238 26.25 16.01 49.41
C ALA A 238 26.36 14.48 49.51
N ARG A 239 25.24 13.85 49.88
CA ARG A 239 25.10 12.38 49.88
C ARG A 239 24.48 11.90 48.58
N LEU A 240 24.82 10.68 48.19
CA LEU A 240 24.11 9.96 47.14
C LEU A 240 22.85 9.27 47.69
N ALA A 241 21.94 8.90 46.80
CA ALA A 241 20.68 8.26 47.16
C ALA A 241 20.85 6.89 47.85
N GLY A 242 21.94 6.17 47.55
CA GLY A 242 22.24 4.84 48.12
C GLY A 242 22.88 4.88 49.52
N THR A 243 23.26 6.06 50.01
CA THR A 243 23.96 6.21 51.29
C THR A 243 23.01 6.07 52.46
N SER A 244 23.41 5.31 53.49
CA SER A 244 22.57 5.07 54.68
C SER A 244 22.11 6.39 55.33
N PRO A 245 20.82 6.54 55.67
CA PRO A 245 20.32 7.73 56.36
C PRO A 245 21.01 7.97 57.72
N ASP A 246 21.36 6.91 58.44
CA ASP A 246 22.04 7.01 59.74
C ASP A 246 23.46 7.53 59.57
N LEU A 247 24.19 7.03 58.56
CA LEU A 247 25.51 7.52 58.21
C LEU A 247 25.46 8.99 57.76
N ALA A 248 24.49 9.33 56.89
CA ALA A 248 24.32 10.71 56.45
C ALA A 248 24.06 11.67 57.63
N LYS A 249 23.20 11.28 58.57
CA LYS A 249 22.92 12.07 59.78
C LYS A 249 24.18 12.24 60.65
N ALA A 250 24.94 11.16 60.85
CA ALA A 250 26.18 11.18 61.63
C ALA A 250 27.24 12.09 60.98
N VAL A 251 27.42 11.98 59.66
CA VAL A 251 28.33 12.85 58.88
C VAL A 251 27.89 14.30 58.97
N THR A 252 26.60 14.63 58.77
CA THR A 252 26.11 16.01 58.91
C THR A 252 26.40 16.59 60.29
N ALA A 253 26.08 15.86 61.37
CA ALA A 253 26.35 16.32 62.73
C ALA A 253 27.85 16.53 62.99
N SER A 254 28.70 15.65 62.45
CA SER A 254 30.15 15.78 62.54
C SER A 254 30.66 17.02 61.80
N LEU A 255 30.21 17.26 60.56
CA LEU A 255 30.61 18.43 59.77
C LEU A 255 30.23 19.74 60.47
N LEU A 256 29.00 19.86 61.00
CA LEU A 256 28.53 21.09 61.66
C LEU A 256 29.25 21.41 62.99
N THR A 257 29.91 20.42 63.59
CA THR A 257 30.71 20.59 64.81
C THR A 257 32.21 20.73 64.53
N MET A 258 32.62 20.64 63.26
CA MET A 258 34.00 20.81 62.83
C MET A 258 34.48 22.23 63.12
N GLN A 259 35.65 22.34 63.75
CA GLN A 259 36.28 23.63 63.98
C GLN A 259 36.79 24.22 62.66
N PRO A 260 36.78 25.55 62.50
CA PRO A 260 37.25 26.17 61.27
C PRO A 260 38.72 25.85 60.98
N VAL A 261 39.04 25.49 59.74
CA VAL A 261 40.41 25.26 59.28
C VAL A 261 40.70 26.25 58.17
N SER A 262 41.80 27.01 58.30
CA SER A 262 42.17 28.06 57.35
C SER A 262 41.05 29.06 57.07
N GLY A 263 40.28 29.41 58.11
CA GLY A 263 39.14 30.34 58.00
C GLY A 263 37.88 29.75 57.37
N ARG A 264 37.86 28.47 57.00
CA ARG A 264 36.68 27.81 56.40
C ARG A 264 36.04 26.83 57.38
N ALA A 265 34.73 26.75 57.37
CA ALA A 265 33.97 25.77 58.14
C ALA A 265 32.78 25.23 57.34
N TRP A 266 32.25 24.10 57.79
CA TRP A 266 30.99 23.58 57.29
C TRP A 266 29.83 24.20 58.07
N THR A 267 28.82 24.66 57.33
CA THR A 267 27.60 25.25 57.89
C THR A 267 26.37 24.51 57.34
N ALA A 268 25.19 24.87 57.85
CA ALA A 268 23.95 24.33 57.34
C ALA A 268 23.81 24.60 55.83
N PRO A 269 23.13 23.73 55.05
CA PRO A 269 22.94 23.93 53.62
C PRO A 269 22.45 25.35 53.28
N GLN A 270 23.22 26.09 52.47
CA GLN A 270 22.90 27.47 52.08
C GLN A 270 21.79 27.54 51.00
N ASP A 271 21.42 28.71 50.51
CA ASP A 271 20.45 28.83 49.40
C ASP A 271 21.16 28.83 48.03
N TYR A 272 20.84 27.88 47.15
CA TYR A 272 21.42 27.78 45.80
C TYR A 272 20.54 28.41 44.70
N THR A 273 19.52 29.18 45.10
CA THR A 273 18.62 29.88 44.16
C THR A 273 19.38 30.75 43.15
N SER A 274 20.50 31.37 43.54
CA SER A 274 21.36 32.15 42.64
C SER A 274 21.98 31.29 41.53
N VAL A 275 22.39 30.06 41.85
CA VAL A 275 22.92 29.08 40.89
C VAL A 275 21.82 28.64 39.92
N HIS A 276 20.62 28.33 40.43
CA HIS A 276 19.46 28.03 39.59
C HIS A 276 19.07 29.20 38.69
N ALA A 277 19.18 30.44 39.16
CA ALA A 277 18.91 31.63 38.35
C ALA A 277 19.89 31.76 37.19
N LEU A 278 21.19 31.47 37.42
CA LEU A 278 22.20 31.40 36.35
C LEU A 278 21.83 30.33 35.33
N PHE A 279 21.55 29.10 35.79
CA PHE A 279 21.26 27.97 34.89
C PHE A 279 19.99 28.20 34.08
N ARG A 280 18.96 28.79 34.70
CA ARG A 280 17.70 29.13 34.04
C ARG A 280 17.86 30.21 32.99
N HIS A 281 18.68 31.22 33.27
CA HIS A 281 18.93 32.30 32.33
C HIS A 281 19.70 31.81 31.10
N LEU A 282 20.79 31.06 31.32
CA LEU A 282 21.57 30.46 30.23
C LEU A 282 20.86 29.27 29.56
N LYS A 283 19.78 28.77 30.18
CA LYS A 283 18.99 27.61 29.73
C LYS A 283 19.87 26.36 29.61
N ILE A 284 20.65 26.09 30.65
CA ILE A 284 21.57 24.94 30.77
C ILE A 284 21.18 24.04 31.95
N GLY A 285 21.79 22.85 32.03
CA GLY A 285 21.54 21.85 33.07
C GLY A 285 20.04 21.48 33.16
N PRO A 286 19.41 21.59 34.33
CA PRO A 286 17.99 21.23 34.52
C PRO A 286 17.02 22.11 33.72
N TYR A 287 17.48 23.20 33.09
CA TYR A 287 16.66 24.13 32.32
C TYR A 287 16.89 24.07 30.80
N GLU A 288 17.64 23.08 30.29
CA GLU A 288 17.89 22.93 28.85
C GLU A 288 16.60 22.85 28.02
N TYR A 289 15.52 22.31 28.59
CA TYR A 289 14.20 22.26 27.95
C TYR A 289 13.66 23.64 27.56
N LEU A 290 14.07 24.72 28.25
CA LEU A 290 13.69 26.10 27.93
C LEU A 290 14.42 26.64 26.70
N ALA A 291 15.54 26.04 26.28
CA ALA A 291 16.21 26.41 25.02
C ALA A 291 15.45 25.87 23.80
N ARG A 292 14.86 24.68 23.95
CA ARG A 292 14.11 23.99 22.89
C ARG A 292 12.76 24.63 22.54
N SER A 293 12.21 25.46 23.42
CA SER A 293 10.93 26.16 23.19
C SER A 293 11.03 27.31 22.18
N THR A 294 12.23 27.68 21.74
CA THR A 294 12.42 28.66 20.66
C THR A 294 12.28 27.99 19.28
N LEU A 295 11.64 28.67 18.32
CA LEU A 295 11.46 28.13 16.95
C LEU A 295 12.80 27.71 16.32
N THR A 296 13.85 28.52 16.53
CA THR A 296 15.21 28.23 16.06
C THR A 296 15.81 27.00 16.75
N GLY A 297 15.58 26.84 18.05
CA GLY A 297 16.00 25.65 18.81
C GLY A 297 15.30 24.38 18.33
N PHE A 298 13.99 24.46 18.08
CA PHE A 298 13.21 23.35 17.53
C PHE A 298 13.70 22.92 16.14
N ILE A 299 13.97 23.88 15.24
CA ILE A 299 14.46 23.58 13.89
C ILE A 299 15.83 22.92 13.94
N ARG A 300 16.77 23.45 14.73
CA ARG A 300 18.11 22.85 14.86
C ARG A 300 18.06 21.43 15.43
N ALA A 301 17.27 21.21 16.48
CA ALA A 301 17.14 19.90 17.10
C ALA A 301 16.55 18.84 16.15
N ASN A 302 15.69 19.26 15.22
CA ASN A 302 14.96 18.36 14.32
C ASN A 302 15.39 18.47 12.84
N TRP A 303 16.55 19.07 12.55
CA TRP A 303 16.99 19.34 11.16
C TRP A 303 17.00 18.09 10.26
N HIS A 304 17.40 16.94 10.81
CA HIS A 304 17.40 15.66 10.09
C HIS A 304 15.99 15.21 9.66
N TRP A 305 14.96 15.47 10.46
CA TRP A 305 13.56 15.18 10.09
C TRP A 305 13.09 16.05 8.94
N PHE A 306 13.42 17.35 8.95
CA PHE A 306 13.10 18.25 7.84
C PHE A 306 13.79 17.81 6.55
N LEU A 307 15.05 17.39 6.63
CA LEU A 307 15.79 16.85 5.49
C LEU A 307 15.13 15.56 4.95
N ALA A 308 14.72 14.64 5.82
CA ALA A 308 14.04 13.41 5.44
C ALA A 308 12.69 13.68 4.75
N VAL A 309 11.89 14.60 5.28
CA VAL A 309 10.63 15.03 4.66
C VAL A 309 10.88 15.68 3.29
N GLY A 310 11.91 16.53 3.18
CA GLY A 310 12.31 17.14 1.92
C GLY A 310 12.69 16.10 0.86
N LEU A 311 13.51 15.11 1.22
CA LEU A 311 13.88 14.01 0.33
C LEU A 311 12.67 13.15 -0.07
N GLY A 312 11.76 12.87 0.87
CA GLY A 312 10.52 12.14 0.60
C GLY A 312 9.61 12.87 -0.39
N LEU A 313 9.49 14.20 -0.28
CA LEU A 313 8.73 15.03 -1.22
C LEU A 313 9.34 15.02 -2.62
N VAL A 314 10.67 15.15 -2.73
CA VAL A 314 11.37 15.08 -4.02
C VAL A 314 11.15 13.71 -4.67
N TRP A 315 11.31 12.63 -3.90
CA TRP A 315 11.04 11.27 -4.38
C TRP A 315 9.59 11.10 -4.82
N TRP A 316 8.62 11.61 -4.07
CA TRP A 316 7.19 11.55 -4.40
C TRP A 316 6.91 12.25 -5.74
N ILE A 317 7.44 13.46 -5.93
CA ILE A 317 7.27 14.22 -7.18
C ILE A 317 7.83 13.43 -8.38
N ILE A 318 9.04 12.88 -8.23
CA ILE A 318 9.67 12.05 -9.27
C ILE A 318 8.82 10.79 -9.53
N HIS A 319 8.31 10.14 -8.48
CA HIS A 319 7.49 8.94 -8.60
C HIS A 319 6.19 9.23 -9.35
N VAL A 320 5.46 10.29 -8.98
CA VAL A 320 4.21 10.69 -9.65
C VAL A 320 4.47 11.01 -11.13
N ALA A 321 5.50 11.82 -11.43
CA ALA A 321 5.85 12.15 -12.80
C ALA A 321 6.21 10.90 -13.63
N ARG A 322 6.95 9.96 -13.03
CA ARG A 322 7.31 8.68 -13.67
C ARG A 322 6.08 7.82 -13.95
N VAL A 323 5.18 7.68 -12.97
CA VAL A 323 3.95 6.89 -13.09
C VAL A 323 3.04 7.49 -14.17
N GLU A 324 2.82 8.80 -14.16
CA GLU A 324 2.00 9.46 -15.17
C GLU A 324 2.56 9.27 -16.58
N THR A 325 3.88 9.40 -16.74
CA THR A 325 4.55 9.17 -18.02
C THR A 325 4.39 7.71 -18.48
N LEU A 326 4.51 6.74 -17.57
CA LEU A 326 4.37 5.33 -17.87
C LEU A 326 2.93 4.98 -18.28
N VAL A 327 1.93 5.50 -17.55
CA VAL A 327 0.52 5.31 -17.87
C VAL A 327 0.22 5.86 -19.27
N ARG A 328 0.62 7.10 -19.55
CA ARG A 328 0.41 7.71 -20.89
C ARG A 328 1.02 6.87 -22.01
N ARG A 329 2.22 6.31 -21.82
CA ARG A 329 2.86 5.42 -22.80
C ARG A 329 2.07 4.13 -23.00
N ARG A 330 1.68 3.45 -21.92
CA ARG A 330 0.91 2.19 -21.99
C ARG A 330 -0.48 2.38 -22.60
N THR A 331 -1.17 3.46 -22.26
CA THR A 331 -2.47 3.78 -22.87
C THR A 331 -2.34 4.05 -24.37
N ALA A 332 -1.26 4.70 -24.81
CA ALA A 332 -1.01 4.93 -26.23
C ALA A 332 -0.67 3.64 -26.99
N GLU A 333 0.12 2.74 -26.40
CA GLU A 333 0.40 1.40 -26.94
C GLU A 333 -0.87 0.57 -27.06
N LEU A 334 -1.65 0.46 -25.97
CA LEU A 334 -2.87 -0.33 -25.94
C LEU A 334 -3.92 0.18 -26.95
N THR A 335 -4.09 1.50 -27.04
CA THR A 335 -5.02 2.10 -28.01
C THR A 335 -4.61 1.77 -29.45
N ARG A 336 -3.31 1.74 -29.76
CA ARG A 336 -2.82 1.34 -31.09
C ARG A 336 -3.08 -0.14 -31.38
N GLU A 337 -2.79 -1.03 -30.42
CA GLU A 337 -3.05 -2.46 -30.55
C GLU A 337 -4.54 -2.75 -30.76
N ILE A 338 -5.42 -2.07 -30.01
CA ILE A 338 -6.87 -2.18 -30.18
C ILE A 338 -7.27 -1.72 -31.59
N GLN A 339 -6.79 -0.57 -32.06
CA GLN A 339 -7.10 -0.06 -33.40
C GLN A 339 -6.60 -0.99 -34.51
N GLU A 340 -5.42 -1.60 -34.35
CA GLU A 340 -4.90 -2.57 -35.33
C GLU A 340 -5.73 -3.85 -35.34
N ARG A 341 -6.13 -4.33 -34.16
CA ARG A 341 -6.97 -5.51 -34.01
C ARG A 341 -8.36 -5.29 -34.61
N GLU A 342 -9.01 -4.17 -34.32
CA GLU A 342 -10.31 -3.82 -34.90
C GLU A 342 -10.26 -3.77 -36.44
N LYS A 343 -9.20 -3.17 -37.01
CA LYS A 343 -8.99 -3.15 -38.46
C LYS A 343 -8.81 -4.57 -39.03
N ALA A 344 -8.03 -5.41 -38.35
CA ALA A 344 -7.81 -6.79 -38.77
C ALA A 344 -9.10 -7.63 -38.70
N GLU A 345 -9.90 -7.46 -37.63
CA GLU A 345 -11.19 -8.13 -37.47
C GLU A 345 -12.19 -7.69 -38.54
N GLN A 346 -12.25 -6.40 -38.86
CA GLN A 346 -13.12 -5.88 -39.92
C GLN A 346 -12.69 -6.38 -41.31
N ALA A 347 -11.39 -6.39 -41.61
CA ALA A 347 -10.87 -6.96 -42.85
C ALA A 347 -11.16 -8.47 -42.96
N ALA A 348 -10.97 -9.22 -41.87
CA ALA A 348 -11.28 -10.64 -41.81
C ALA A 348 -12.77 -10.91 -42.03
N ARG A 349 -13.66 -10.06 -41.49
CA ARG A 349 -15.10 -10.16 -41.71
C ARG A 349 -15.46 -9.95 -43.17
N ILE A 350 -14.94 -8.90 -43.81
CA ILE A 350 -15.17 -8.62 -45.23
C ILE A 350 -14.71 -9.82 -46.08
N HIS A 351 -13.51 -10.35 -45.84
CA HIS A 351 -13.01 -11.50 -46.59
C HIS A 351 -13.83 -12.78 -46.38
N ARG A 352 -14.40 -13.01 -45.19
CA ARG A 352 -15.33 -14.13 -44.97
C ARG A 352 -16.61 -13.97 -45.78
N GLU A 353 -17.19 -12.78 -45.77
CA GLU A 353 -18.41 -12.48 -46.54
C GLU A 353 -18.18 -12.64 -48.05
N GLU A 354 -17.03 -12.20 -48.56
CA GLU A 354 -16.62 -12.42 -49.95
C GLU A 354 -16.47 -13.91 -50.28
N ARG A 355 -15.79 -14.68 -49.41
CA ARG A 355 -15.61 -16.13 -49.60
C ARG A 355 -16.93 -16.89 -49.64
N ASP A 356 -17.86 -16.57 -48.75
CA ASP A 356 -19.20 -17.18 -48.73
C ASP A 356 -19.97 -16.89 -50.02
N GLN A 357 -19.87 -15.65 -50.53
CA GLN A 357 -20.49 -15.28 -51.80
C GLN A 357 -19.87 -16.05 -52.97
N PHE A 358 -18.53 -16.13 -53.04
CA PHE A 358 -17.84 -16.90 -54.08
C PHE A 358 -18.15 -18.39 -54.01
N SER A 359 -18.28 -18.97 -52.80
CA SER A 359 -18.65 -20.38 -52.62
C SER A 359 -20.06 -20.66 -53.18
N ARG A 360 -21.06 -19.82 -52.86
CA ARG A 360 -22.43 -19.97 -53.42
C ARG A 360 -22.47 -19.81 -54.93
N LEU A 361 -21.66 -18.90 -55.49
CA LEU A 361 -21.53 -18.72 -56.94
C LEU A 361 -20.80 -19.90 -57.60
N GLY A 362 -19.79 -20.48 -56.95
CA GLY A 362 -19.08 -21.66 -57.44
C GLY A 362 -19.98 -22.88 -57.55
N ILE A 363 -20.77 -23.16 -56.50
CA ILE A 363 -21.77 -24.25 -56.51
C ILE A 363 -22.80 -24.03 -57.63
N LEU A 364 -23.26 -22.79 -57.84
CA LEU A 364 -24.16 -22.47 -58.94
C LEU A 364 -23.50 -22.68 -60.31
N GLY A 365 -22.22 -22.35 -60.44
CA GLY A 365 -21.43 -22.55 -61.66
C GLY A 365 -21.29 -24.02 -62.04
N GLU A 366 -20.99 -24.89 -61.07
CA GLU A 366 -20.94 -26.34 -61.28
C GLU A 366 -22.31 -26.94 -61.64
N MET A 367 -23.40 -26.30 -61.20
CA MET A 367 -24.78 -26.76 -61.43
C MET A 367 -25.50 -26.09 -62.60
N ALA A 368 -24.83 -25.19 -63.33
CA ALA A 368 -25.44 -24.43 -64.42
C ALA A 368 -26.02 -25.32 -65.53
N SER A 369 -25.35 -26.44 -65.84
CA SER A 369 -25.80 -27.41 -66.84
C SER A 369 -27.10 -28.12 -66.41
N ASN A 370 -27.21 -28.51 -65.14
CA ASN A 370 -28.41 -29.18 -64.61
C ASN A 370 -29.60 -28.23 -64.53
N ILE A 371 -29.38 -26.96 -64.13
CA ILE A 371 -30.42 -25.93 -64.12
C ILE A 371 -30.93 -25.65 -65.54
N ALA A 372 -30.02 -25.53 -66.50
CA ALA A 372 -30.40 -25.36 -67.90
C ALA A 372 -31.23 -26.55 -68.39
N HIS A 373 -30.82 -27.77 -68.03
CA HIS A 373 -31.55 -28.98 -68.38
C HIS A 373 -32.96 -29.00 -67.79
N GLU A 374 -33.11 -28.65 -66.51
CA GLU A 374 -34.42 -28.62 -65.84
C GLU A 374 -35.35 -27.50 -66.29
N LEU A 375 -34.82 -26.34 -66.68
CA LEU A 375 -35.64 -25.27 -67.27
C LEU A 375 -36.05 -25.60 -68.71
N ASN A 376 -35.17 -26.28 -69.45
CA ASN A 376 -35.48 -26.69 -70.82
C ASN A 376 -36.62 -27.72 -70.88
N GLN A 377 -36.79 -28.57 -69.85
CA GLN A 377 -37.87 -29.57 -69.81
C GLN A 377 -39.30 -28.97 -69.85
N PRO A 378 -39.72 -28.08 -68.93
CA PRO A 378 -41.05 -27.46 -68.99
C PRO A 378 -41.20 -26.56 -70.20
N LEU A 379 -40.14 -25.87 -70.64
CA LEU A 379 -40.18 -25.05 -71.86
C LEU A 379 -40.42 -25.90 -73.11
N ALA A 380 -39.73 -27.02 -73.26
CA ALA A 380 -39.96 -27.96 -74.36
C ALA A 380 -41.38 -28.54 -74.33
N ALA A 381 -41.90 -28.85 -73.12
CA ALA A 381 -43.27 -29.31 -72.96
C ALA A 381 -44.30 -28.24 -73.34
N ILE A 382 -44.08 -26.96 -72.98
CA ILE A 382 -44.92 -25.83 -73.42
C ILE A 382 -44.94 -25.75 -74.94
N THR A 383 -43.77 -25.80 -75.59
CA THR A 383 -43.66 -25.78 -77.06
C THR A 383 -44.41 -26.94 -77.69
N ASN A 384 -44.27 -28.17 -77.14
CA ASN A 384 -44.97 -29.35 -77.65
C ASN A 384 -46.50 -29.25 -77.51
N TYR A 385 -47.00 -28.73 -76.38
CA TYR A 385 -48.44 -28.49 -76.21
C TYR A 385 -48.94 -27.41 -77.18
N ALA A 386 -48.18 -26.33 -77.37
CA ALA A 386 -48.52 -25.25 -78.30
C ALA A 386 -48.57 -25.77 -79.74
N GLU A 387 -47.52 -26.45 -80.20
CA GLU A 387 -47.47 -27.06 -81.53
C GLU A 387 -48.56 -28.12 -81.74
N GLY A 388 -48.81 -28.96 -80.73
CA GLY A 388 -49.87 -29.97 -80.77
C GLY A 388 -51.25 -29.34 -80.96
N MET A 389 -51.54 -28.25 -80.23
CA MET A 389 -52.78 -27.48 -80.41
C MET A 389 -52.85 -26.82 -81.79
N THR A 390 -51.77 -26.21 -82.27
CA THR A 390 -51.72 -25.63 -83.63
C THR A 390 -52.04 -26.68 -84.69
N ARG A 391 -51.41 -27.87 -84.63
CA ARG A 391 -51.69 -28.98 -85.56
C ARG A 391 -53.13 -29.46 -85.49
N LEU A 392 -53.72 -29.51 -84.29
CA LEU A 392 -55.14 -29.89 -84.12
C LEU A 392 -56.09 -28.84 -84.74
N ILE A 393 -55.78 -27.55 -84.58
CA ILE A 393 -56.53 -26.44 -85.18
C ILE A 393 -56.42 -26.50 -86.71
N ASP A 394 -55.21 -26.64 -87.25
CA ASP A 394 -54.95 -26.71 -88.70
C ASP A 394 -55.62 -27.93 -89.36
N ALA A 395 -55.75 -29.05 -88.63
CA ALA A 395 -56.47 -30.24 -89.07
C ALA A 395 -58.01 -30.15 -88.93
N GLY A 396 -58.56 -28.98 -88.54
CA GLY A 396 -59.99 -28.75 -88.37
C GLY A 396 -60.61 -29.45 -87.15
N ARG A 397 -59.79 -29.99 -86.24
CA ARG A 397 -60.22 -30.72 -85.03
C ARG A 397 -60.30 -29.78 -83.83
N THR A 398 -61.27 -28.87 -83.86
CA THR A 398 -61.44 -27.79 -82.87
C THR A 398 -62.33 -28.18 -81.69
N ASP A 399 -62.14 -29.39 -81.15
CA ASP A 399 -62.84 -29.79 -79.92
C ASP A 399 -62.44 -28.85 -78.76
N PRO A 400 -63.39 -28.06 -78.20
CA PRO A 400 -63.09 -27.12 -77.13
C PRO A 400 -62.49 -27.78 -75.89
N VAL A 401 -62.75 -29.07 -75.66
CA VAL A 401 -62.19 -29.82 -74.53
C VAL A 401 -60.69 -30.05 -74.74
N MET A 402 -60.27 -30.53 -75.91
CA MET A 402 -58.85 -30.79 -76.22
C MET A 402 -58.01 -29.51 -76.22
N LEU A 403 -58.55 -28.39 -76.73
CA LEU A 403 -57.86 -27.10 -76.71
C LEU A 403 -57.74 -26.53 -75.29
N ARG A 404 -58.76 -26.74 -74.44
CA ARG A 404 -58.69 -26.38 -73.01
C ARG A 404 -57.66 -27.21 -72.25
N ASP A 405 -57.51 -28.49 -72.58
CA ASP A 405 -56.52 -29.35 -71.93
C ASP A 405 -55.10 -28.98 -72.35
N GLY A 406 -54.86 -28.66 -73.63
CA GLY A 406 -53.56 -28.16 -74.10
C GLY A 406 -53.18 -26.82 -73.46
N THR A 407 -54.12 -25.88 -73.35
CA THR A 407 -53.88 -24.58 -72.69
C THR A 407 -53.66 -24.72 -71.18
N ARG A 408 -54.36 -25.64 -70.49
CA ARG A 408 -54.05 -26.01 -69.09
C ARG A 408 -52.67 -26.65 -68.96
N GLY A 409 -52.28 -27.51 -69.90
CA GLY A 409 -50.95 -28.12 -69.95
C GLY A 409 -49.84 -27.06 -70.01
N ILE A 410 -49.99 -26.07 -70.90
CA ILE A 410 -49.08 -24.92 -70.98
C ILE A 410 -49.03 -24.14 -69.66
N ALA A 411 -50.19 -23.79 -69.10
CA ALA A 411 -50.27 -23.03 -67.85
C ALA A 411 -49.55 -23.76 -66.69
N GLY A 412 -49.77 -25.08 -66.56
CA GLY A 412 -49.11 -25.89 -65.54
C GLY A 412 -47.59 -25.98 -65.71
N GLN A 413 -47.09 -26.11 -66.95
CA GLN A 413 -45.64 -26.12 -67.20
C GLN A 413 -45.00 -24.74 -67.00
N ALA A 414 -45.71 -23.65 -67.33
CA ALA A 414 -45.24 -22.29 -67.08
C ALA A 414 -45.15 -21.98 -65.58
N GLU A 415 -46.14 -22.42 -64.79
CA GLU A 415 -46.11 -22.33 -63.34
C GLU A 415 -44.93 -23.11 -62.75
N ARG A 416 -44.67 -24.32 -63.28
CA ARG A 416 -43.55 -25.16 -62.90
C ARG A 416 -42.19 -24.50 -63.17
N ALA A 417 -42.01 -23.91 -64.35
CA ALA A 417 -40.81 -23.11 -64.65
C ALA A 417 -40.66 -21.92 -63.69
N GLY A 418 -41.76 -21.26 -63.34
CA GLY A 418 -41.77 -20.17 -62.35
C GLY A 418 -41.34 -20.61 -60.95
N VAL A 419 -41.72 -21.81 -60.51
CA VAL A 419 -41.26 -22.39 -59.23
C VAL A 419 -39.74 -22.64 -59.24
N ILE A 420 -39.21 -23.20 -60.32
CA ILE A 420 -37.76 -23.46 -60.48
C ILE A 420 -36.96 -22.14 -60.40
N ILE A 421 -37.40 -21.11 -61.11
CA ILE A 421 -36.77 -19.78 -61.09
C ILE A 421 -36.81 -19.16 -59.69
N ARG A 422 -37.94 -19.26 -58.97
CA ARG A 422 -38.06 -18.74 -57.59
C ARG A 422 -37.09 -19.43 -56.64
N ARG A 423 -36.90 -20.75 -56.76
CA ARG A 423 -35.94 -21.51 -55.94
C ARG A 423 -34.49 -21.07 -56.20
N ILE A 424 -34.08 -20.95 -57.46
CA ILE A 424 -32.74 -20.46 -57.84
C ILE A 424 -32.52 -19.04 -57.29
N ARG A 425 -33.50 -18.15 -57.46
CA ARG A 425 -33.42 -16.77 -56.97
C ARG A 425 -33.32 -16.70 -55.44
N SER A 426 -33.99 -17.60 -54.71
CA SER A 426 -33.90 -17.66 -53.25
C SER A 426 -32.52 -18.13 -52.76
N PHE A 427 -31.84 -19.00 -53.50
CA PHE A 427 -30.48 -19.45 -53.18
C PHE A 427 -29.43 -18.34 -53.40
N VAL A 428 -29.58 -17.57 -54.48
CA VAL A 428 -28.66 -16.47 -54.84
C VAL A 428 -28.89 -15.21 -54.00
N ARG A 429 -30.13 -14.97 -53.56
CA ARG A 429 -30.48 -13.73 -52.85
C ARG A 429 -30.03 -13.78 -51.39
N ARG A 430 -29.18 -12.82 -51.03
CA ARG A 430 -28.82 -12.48 -49.64
C ARG A 430 -30.10 -12.03 -48.89
N ARG A 431 -30.55 -12.77 -47.87
CA ARG A 431 -31.56 -12.30 -46.92
C ARG A 431 -31.03 -12.48 -45.50
N GLU A 432 -31.20 -11.45 -44.67
CA GLU A 432 -30.91 -11.51 -43.24
C GLU A 432 -31.88 -12.50 -42.58
N PHE A 433 -31.33 -13.49 -41.89
CA PHE A 433 -32.08 -14.39 -41.00
C PHE A 433 -32.71 -13.55 -39.88
N ARG A 434 -34.03 -13.64 -39.68
CA ARG A 434 -34.71 -12.99 -38.55
C ARG A 434 -35.39 -14.04 -37.71
N ARG A 435 -34.73 -14.44 -36.63
CA ARG A 435 -35.30 -15.34 -35.63
C ARG A 435 -36.11 -14.55 -34.62
N GLU A 436 -37.29 -15.04 -34.29
CA GLU A 436 -38.20 -14.46 -33.31
C GLU A 436 -38.84 -15.57 -32.45
N ASN A 437 -39.46 -15.21 -31.33
CA ASN A 437 -40.20 -16.14 -30.50
C ASN A 437 -41.53 -16.48 -31.18
N LEU A 438 -41.74 -17.76 -31.51
CA LEU A 438 -42.90 -18.24 -32.28
C LEU A 438 -43.71 -19.26 -31.48
N ASP A 439 -45.04 -19.17 -31.60
CA ASP A 439 -45.95 -20.27 -31.27
C ASP A 439 -46.01 -21.26 -32.44
N VAL A 440 -45.50 -22.47 -32.24
CA VAL A 440 -45.47 -23.53 -33.26
C VAL A 440 -46.88 -23.86 -33.77
N ASN A 441 -47.89 -23.84 -32.91
CA ASN A 441 -49.25 -24.15 -33.31
C ASN A 441 -49.85 -23.07 -34.21
N GLU A 442 -49.46 -21.80 -34.04
CA GLU A 442 -49.85 -20.71 -34.95
C GLU A 442 -49.23 -20.92 -36.33
N VAL A 443 -47.92 -21.19 -36.39
CA VAL A 443 -47.20 -21.45 -37.63
C VAL A 443 -47.80 -22.64 -38.39
N VAL A 444 -48.15 -23.73 -37.67
CA VAL A 444 -48.81 -24.89 -38.27
C VAL A 444 -50.19 -24.53 -38.82
N ARG A 445 -51.03 -23.81 -38.06
CA ARG A 445 -52.36 -23.39 -38.53
C ARG A 445 -52.30 -22.51 -39.77
N ASP A 446 -51.43 -21.51 -39.78
CA ASP A 446 -51.26 -20.61 -40.91
C ASP A 446 -50.76 -21.34 -42.16
N THR A 447 -49.82 -22.28 -41.97
CA THR A 447 -49.32 -23.12 -43.06
C THR A 447 -50.43 -24.01 -43.63
N LEU A 448 -51.28 -24.58 -42.78
CA LEU A 448 -52.40 -25.42 -43.21
C LEU A 448 -53.44 -24.61 -44.00
N LEU A 449 -53.76 -23.38 -43.59
CA LEU A 449 -54.65 -22.47 -44.35
C LEU A 449 -54.16 -22.25 -45.78
N LEU A 450 -52.84 -22.10 -45.97
CA LEU A 450 -52.24 -21.99 -47.31
C LEU A 450 -52.32 -23.29 -48.12
N PHE A 451 -52.38 -24.44 -47.43
CA PHE A 451 -52.37 -25.77 -48.04
C PHE A 451 -53.78 -26.36 -48.30
N GLU A 452 -54.83 -25.78 -47.74
CA GLU A 452 -56.22 -26.22 -47.93
C GLU A 452 -56.63 -26.28 -49.41
N GLY A 453 -56.28 -25.26 -50.20
CA GLY A 453 -56.58 -25.21 -51.63
C GLY A 453 -55.97 -26.39 -52.40
N PRO A 454 -54.64 -26.63 -52.31
CA PRO A 454 -53.99 -27.82 -52.85
C PRO A 454 -54.61 -29.15 -52.40
N ALA A 455 -54.88 -29.32 -51.10
CA ALA A 455 -55.46 -30.54 -50.54
C ALA A 455 -56.88 -30.82 -51.08
N LEU A 456 -57.72 -29.78 -51.13
CA LEU A 456 -59.09 -29.85 -51.67
C LEU A 456 -59.10 -30.22 -53.15
N ARG A 457 -58.20 -29.65 -53.97
CA ARG A 457 -58.09 -30.00 -55.40
C ARG A 457 -57.75 -31.47 -55.64
N HIS A 458 -57.08 -32.12 -54.71
CA HIS A 458 -56.69 -33.53 -54.80
C HIS A 458 -57.65 -34.47 -54.03
N GLY A 459 -58.66 -33.93 -53.35
CA GLY A 459 -59.66 -34.68 -52.60
C GLY A 459 -59.12 -35.34 -51.32
N VAL A 460 -58.14 -34.70 -50.66
CA VAL A 460 -57.47 -35.23 -49.46
C VAL A 460 -57.87 -34.41 -48.24
N SER A 461 -58.34 -35.07 -47.17
CA SER A 461 -58.67 -34.43 -45.89
C SER A 461 -57.42 -34.14 -45.05
N LEU A 462 -57.46 -33.08 -44.23
CA LEU A 462 -56.40 -32.76 -43.27
C LEU A 462 -56.90 -33.08 -41.86
N HIS A 463 -56.15 -33.92 -41.14
CA HIS A 463 -56.43 -34.31 -39.75
C HIS A 463 -55.39 -33.66 -38.82
N VAL A 464 -55.84 -32.75 -37.97
CA VAL A 464 -54.92 -31.87 -37.21
C VAL A 464 -55.07 -32.13 -35.71
N HIS A 465 -53.97 -32.51 -35.06
CA HIS A 465 -53.90 -32.83 -33.63
C HIS A 465 -52.78 -32.01 -32.95
N LEU A 466 -53.10 -30.80 -32.51
CA LEU A 466 -52.12 -29.90 -31.90
C LEU A 466 -52.14 -30.03 -30.37
N ALA A 467 -50.98 -30.27 -29.75
CA ALA A 467 -50.86 -30.25 -28.30
C ALA A 467 -51.08 -28.84 -27.75
N ALA A 468 -51.86 -28.71 -26.67
CA ALA A 468 -52.06 -27.44 -25.99
C ALA A 468 -50.85 -27.07 -25.10
N GLY A 469 -50.58 -25.78 -24.93
CA GLY A 469 -49.57 -25.28 -23.99
C GLY A 469 -48.12 -25.58 -24.38
N LEU A 470 -47.80 -25.63 -25.68
CA LEU A 470 -46.42 -25.77 -26.14
C LEU A 470 -45.62 -24.48 -25.85
N PRO A 471 -44.37 -24.59 -25.38
CA PRO A 471 -43.54 -23.42 -25.14
C PRO A 471 -43.09 -22.77 -26.47
N PRO A 472 -42.79 -21.45 -26.48
CA PRO A 472 -42.33 -20.77 -27.67
C PRO A 472 -40.95 -21.27 -28.11
N ILE A 473 -40.68 -21.16 -29.40
CA ILE A 473 -39.38 -21.50 -30.01
C ILE A 473 -38.74 -20.23 -30.61
N TYR A 474 -37.41 -20.18 -30.69
CA TYR A 474 -36.69 -19.05 -31.32
C TYR A 474 -36.27 -19.42 -32.76
N ALA A 475 -37.12 -19.09 -33.75
CA ALA A 475 -36.93 -19.51 -35.13
C ALA A 475 -37.35 -18.46 -36.18
N ASP A 476 -36.94 -18.64 -37.43
CA ASP A 476 -37.40 -17.84 -38.57
C ASP A 476 -38.72 -18.42 -39.10
N ARG A 477 -39.81 -17.67 -38.94
CA ARG A 477 -41.18 -18.10 -39.28
C ARG A 477 -41.29 -18.64 -40.70
N ILE A 478 -40.75 -17.90 -41.66
CA ILE A 478 -40.85 -18.22 -43.09
C ILE A 478 -40.13 -19.53 -43.40
N GLN A 479 -38.98 -19.78 -42.76
CA GLN A 479 -38.23 -21.02 -42.98
C GLN A 479 -38.97 -22.24 -42.40
N ILE A 480 -39.62 -22.10 -41.24
CA ILE A 480 -40.42 -23.19 -40.66
C ILE A 480 -41.67 -23.49 -41.49
N GLU A 481 -42.39 -22.46 -41.96
CA GLU A 481 -43.51 -22.62 -42.91
C GLU A 481 -43.06 -23.32 -44.19
N GLN A 482 -41.88 -22.98 -44.72
CA GLN A 482 -41.31 -23.62 -45.90
C GLN A 482 -41.03 -25.11 -45.67
N VAL A 483 -40.50 -25.48 -44.50
CA VAL A 483 -40.31 -26.89 -44.13
C VAL A 483 -41.65 -27.60 -44.12
N LEU A 484 -42.64 -27.04 -43.43
CA LEU A 484 -43.99 -27.62 -43.32
C LEU A 484 -44.68 -27.80 -44.67
N LEU A 485 -44.69 -26.76 -45.52
CA LEU A 485 -45.28 -26.83 -46.87
C LEU A 485 -44.62 -27.91 -47.72
N ASN A 486 -43.30 -28.08 -47.60
CA ASN A 486 -42.57 -29.08 -48.36
C ASN A 486 -42.88 -30.50 -47.87
N LEU A 487 -42.99 -30.70 -46.55
CA LEU A 487 -43.43 -31.99 -45.99
C LEU A 487 -44.88 -32.31 -46.38
N LEU A 488 -45.79 -31.34 -46.33
CA LEU A 488 -47.19 -31.49 -46.74
C LEU A 488 -47.32 -31.81 -48.23
N GLN A 489 -46.56 -31.13 -49.09
CA GLN A 489 -46.52 -31.45 -50.52
C GLN A 489 -45.95 -32.85 -50.76
N ASN A 490 -44.91 -33.26 -50.00
CA ASN A 490 -44.36 -34.60 -50.11
C ASN A 490 -45.37 -35.68 -49.71
N ALA A 491 -46.12 -35.46 -48.63
CA ALA A 491 -47.22 -36.31 -48.19
C ALA A 491 -48.33 -36.40 -49.24
N LEU A 492 -48.71 -35.27 -49.83
CA LEU A 492 -49.74 -35.21 -50.87
C LEU A 492 -49.34 -35.97 -52.14
N ASP A 493 -48.11 -35.77 -52.60
CA ASP A 493 -47.56 -36.47 -53.77
C ASP A 493 -47.49 -37.98 -53.55
N ALA A 494 -47.13 -38.42 -52.34
CA ALA A 494 -47.07 -39.84 -51.99
C ALA A 494 -48.44 -40.54 -52.07
N MET A 495 -49.53 -39.78 -52.00
CA MET A 495 -50.92 -40.27 -52.07
C MET A 495 -51.59 -40.04 -53.44
N ALA A 496 -50.85 -39.54 -54.45
CA ALA A 496 -51.40 -39.15 -55.73
C ALA A 496 -51.95 -40.31 -56.59
N GLY A 497 -51.73 -41.59 -56.24
CA GLY A 497 -52.05 -42.74 -57.09
C GLY A 497 -52.82 -43.94 -56.48
N SER A 498 -53.54 -43.81 -55.36
CA SER A 498 -54.12 -44.98 -54.64
C SER A 498 -55.43 -44.70 -53.88
N GLU A 499 -56.15 -45.76 -53.48
CA GLU A 499 -57.29 -45.80 -52.53
C GLU A 499 -56.98 -45.13 -51.17
N CYS A 500 -55.70 -44.84 -50.89
CA CYS A 500 -55.20 -44.23 -49.67
C CYS A 500 -55.64 -42.76 -49.44
N ARG A 501 -56.16 -42.06 -50.46
CA ARG A 501 -56.62 -40.65 -50.30
C ARG A 501 -57.73 -40.50 -49.25
N LYS A 502 -58.51 -41.57 -48.99
CA LYS A 502 -59.60 -41.59 -48.01
C LYS A 502 -59.13 -41.41 -46.56
N PHE A 503 -57.84 -41.63 -46.28
CA PHE A 503 -57.28 -41.55 -44.92
C PHE A 503 -56.71 -40.17 -44.54
N GLY A 504 -56.56 -39.26 -45.52
CA GLY A 504 -56.09 -37.89 -45.29
C GLY A 504 -54.61 -37.74 -44.93
N ILE A 505 -54.17 -36.51 -44.63
CA ILE A 505 -52.84 -36.19 -44.08
C ILE A 505 -53.00 -35.84 -42.61
N GLY A 506 -52.22 -36.49 -41.75
CA GLY A 506 -52.15 -36.17 -40.32
C GLY A 506 -51.08 -35.12 -40.03
N VAL A 507 -51.41 -34.09 -39.26
CA VAL A 507 -50.42 -33.15 -38.71
C VAL A 507 -50.58 -33.10 -37.19
N ALA A 508 -49.49 -33.37 -36.47
CA ALA A 508 -49.49 -33.36 -35.03
C ALA A 508 -48.32 -32.55 -34.46
N THR A 509 -48.55 -31.90 -33.32
CA THR A 509 -47.49 -31.26 -32.54
C THR A 509 -47.44 -31.88 -31.15
N SER A 510 -46.24 -32.07 -30.61
CA SER A 510 -46.04 -32.59 -29.26
C SER A 510 -44.78 -32.00 -28.63
N ARG A 511 -44.67 -32.10 -27.30
CA ARG A 511 -43.44 -31.72 -26.59
C ARG A 511 -42.59 -32.97 -26.35
N THR A 512 -41.33 -32.91 -26.72
CA THR A 512 -40.34 -33.97 -26.52
C THR A 512 -39.15 -33.41 -25.73
N GLY A 513 -39.23 -33.47 -24.40
CA GLY A 513 -38.23 -32.90 -23.50
C GLY A 513 -38.09 -31.38 -23.66
N ASP A 514 -36.92 -30.96 -24.13
CA ASP A 514 -36.54 -29.56 -24.40
C ASP A 514 -36.75 -29.17 -25.88
N ALA A 515 -37.60 -29.90 -26.61
CA ALA A 515 -37.98 -29.56 -27.97
C ALA A 515 -39.49 -29.66 -28.19
N VAL A 516 -39.96 -28.95 -29.21
CA VAL A 516 -41.28 -29.17 -29.81
C VAL A 516 -41.10 -30.02 -31.06
N GLU A 517 -41.81 -31.14 -31.13
CA GLU A 517 -41.84 -32.02 -32.30
C GLU A 517 -43.07 -31.71 -33.15
N ILE A 518 -42.87 -31.63 -34.46
CA ILE A 518 -43.93 -31.57 -35.46
C ILE A 518 -43.84 -32.82 -36.34
N ALA A 519 -44.97 -33.51 -36.49
CA ALA A 519 -45.09 -34.72 -37.29
C ALA A 519 -46.11 -34.53 -38.43
N VAL A 520 -45.71 -34.88 -39.64
CA VAL A 520 -46.58 -34.93 -40.83
C VAL A 520 -46.65 -36.37 -41.30
N ARG A 521 -47.84 -36.97 -41.24
CA ARG A 521 -48.11 -38.36 -41.57
C ARG A 521 -48.91 -38.46 -42.87
N ASP A 522 -48.42 -39.30 -43.78
CA ASP A 522 -49.17 -39.77 -44.94
C ASP A 522 -49.53 -41.25 -44.83
N HIS A 523 -50.40 -41.70 -45.73
CA HIS A 523 -50.81 -43.09 -45.88
C HIS A 523 -50.37 -43.66 -47.24
N GLY A 524 -49.25 -43.17 -47.78
CA GLY A 524 -48.64 -43.67 -49.02
C GLY A 524 -48.00 -45.06 -48.87
N MET A 525 -47.16 -45.45 -49.82
CA MET A 525 -46.53 -46.78 -49.84
C MET A 525 -45.36 -46.94 -48.85
N GLY A 526 -45.00 -45.89 -48.10
CA GLY A 526 -43.80 -45.86 -47.26
C GLY A 526 -42.50 -45.82 -48.07
N LEU A 527 -41.36 -45.97 -47.39
CA LEU A 527 -40.02 -45.98 -47.99
C LEU A 527 -39.43 -47.40 -47.97
N THR A 528 -38.73 -47.79 -49.04
CA THR A 528 -37.85 -48.96 -49.02
C THR A 528 -36.56 -48.63 -48.27
N ALA A 529 -35.86 -49.65 -47.74
CA ALA A 529 -34.62 -49.47 -46.98
C ALA A 529 -33.52 -48.71 -47.77
N GLU A 530 -33.48 -48.87 -49.10
CA GLU A 530 -32.55 -48.17 -49.99
C GLU A 530 -32.91 -46.70 -50.15
N VAL A 531 -34.20 -46.36 -50.23
CA VAL A 531 -34.68 -44.98 -50.34
C VAL A 531 -34.55 -44.24 -48.99
N GLU A 532 -34.75 -44.93 -47.88
CA GLU A 532 -34.60 -44.38 -46.53
C GLU A 532 -33.16 -43.91 -46.25
N ALA A 533 -32.15 -44.69 -46.69
CA ALA A 533 -30.74 -44.37 -46.49
C ALA A 533 -30.30 -43.07 -47.19
N HIS A 534 -30.89 -42.78 -48.35
CA HIS A 534 -30.55 -41.63 -49.20
C HIS A 534 -31.58 -40.50 -49.16
N LEU A 535 -32.65 -40.63 -48.35
CA LEU A 535 -33.82 -39.74 -48.34
C LEU A 535 -33.51 -38.24 -48.24
N PHE A 536 -32.40 -37.91 -47.57
CA PHE A 536 -31.97 -36.54 -47.30
C PHE A 536 -30.71 -36.14 -48.06
N ASP A 537 -30.19 -37.02 -48.91
CA ASP A 537 -29.04 -36.70 -49.76
C ASP A 537 -29.47 -35.70 -50.83
N THR A 538 -28.61 -34.73 -51.09
CA THR A 538 -28.85 -33.72 -52.12
C THR A 538 -28.95 -34.40 -53.48
N PHE A 539 -29.99 -34.07 -54.26
CA PHE A 539 -30.31 -34.64 -55.58
C PHE A 539 -30.86 -36.07 -55.59
N PHE A 540 -31.05 -36.70 -54.43
CA PHE A 540 -31.75 -37.97 -54.38
C PHE A 540 -33.27 -37.74 -54.41
N THR A 541 -33.96 -38.34 -55.39
CA THR A 541 -35.42 -38.30 -55.46
C THR A 541 -35.99 -39.52 -56.16
N THR A 542 -37.11 -40.02 -55.65
CA THR A 542 -37.88 -41.10 -56.28
C THR A 542 -39.01 -40.59 -57.15
N LYS A 543 -39.17 -39.25 -57.28
CA LYS A 543 -40.26 -38.61 -58.01
C LYS A 543 -39.83 -38.31 -59.45
N PRO A 544 -40.64 -38.65 -60.48
CA PRO A 544 -40.32 -38.38 -61.89
C PRO A 544 -40.13 -36.89 -62.24
N GLN A 545 -40.53 -35.99 -61.35
CA GLN A 545 -40.53 -34.53 -61.53
C GLN A 545 -39.86 -33.77 -60.38
N GLY A 546 -39.24 -34.47 -59.42
CA GLY A 546 -38.64 -33.89 -58.23
C GLY A 546 -37.16 -33.58 -58.42
N LEU A 547 -36.71 -32.46 -57.85
CA LEU A 547 -35.32 -31.98 -57.91
C LEU A 547 -34.38 -32.69 -56.91
N GLY A 548 -34.91 -33.48 -55.97
CA GLY A 548 -34.14 -34.05 -54.85
C GLY A 548 -33.54 -33.00 -53.88
N LEU A 549 -33.94 -31.74 -53.99
CA LEU A 549 -33.47 -30.64 -53.13
C LEU A 549 -34.41 -30.36 -51.95
N GLY A 550 -35.65 -30.85 -51.99
CA GLY A 550 -36.66 -30.49 -51.01
C GLY A 550 -36.29 -30.92 -49.60
N LEU A 551 -36.02 -32.21 -49.40
CA LEU A 551 -35.77 -32.76 -48.06
C LEU A 551 -34.39 -32.40 -47.52
N SER A 552 -33.38 -32.22 -48.38
CA SER A 552 -32.07 -31.72 -47.96
C SER A 552 -32.13 -30.26 -47.49
N ILE A 553 -32.90 -29.40 -48.18
CA ILE A 553 -33.19 -28.03 -47.72
C ILE A 553 -33.94 -28.05 -46.39
N CYS A 554 -34.94 -28.92 -46.23
CA CYS A 554 -35.64 -29.08 -44.96
C CYS A 554 -34.68 -29.48 -43.83
N ARG A 555 -33.75 -30.41 -44.09
CA ARG A 555 -32.73 -30.81 -43.11
C ARG A 555 -31.83 -29.64 -42.74
N THR A 556 -31.27 -28.91 -43.71
CA THR A 556 -30.42 -27.74 -43.45
C THR A 556 -31.13 -26.65 -42.67
N ILE A 557 -32.42 -26.37 -42.98
CA ILE A 557 -33.22 -25.39 -42.24
C ILE A 557 -33.42 -25.85 -40.80
N VAL A 558 -33.84 -27.10 -40.59
CA VAL A 558 -34.14 -27.65 -39.26
C VAL A 558 -32.87 -27.72 -38.40
N GLU A 559 -31.76 -28.24 -38.94
CA GLU A 559 -30.46 -28.30 -38.25
C GLU A 559 -29.90 -26.90 -37.97
N GLY A 560 -30.09 -25.95 -38.90
CA GLY A 560 -29.73 -24.55 -38.69
C GLY A 560 -30.47 -23.90 -37.51
N HIS A 561 -31.64 -24.41 -37.15
CA HIS A 561 -32.41 -24.01 -35.96
C HIS A 561 -32.13 -24.87 -34.72
N GLY A 562 -31.10 -25.73 -34.75
CA GLY A 562 -30.75 -26.63 -33.64
C GLY A 562 -31.68 -27.84 -33.49
N GLY A 563 -32.49 -28.10 -34.52
CA GLY A 563 -33.43 -29.21 -34.59
C GLY A 563 -32.87 -30.45 -35.28
N ARG A 564 -33.72 -31.48 -35.40
CA ARG A 564 -33.44 -32.68 -36.20
C ARG A 564 -34.63 -33.03 -37.07
N LEU A 565 -34.41 -33.45 -38.32
CA LEU A 565 -35.43 -33.97 -39.24
C LEU A 565 -35.17 -35.46 -39.53
N TRP A 566 -36.19 -36.30 -39.42
CA TRP A 566 -36.12 -37.72 -39.74
C TRP A 566 -37.46 -38.25 -40.27
N ALA A 567 -37.46 -39.50 -40.74
CA ALA A 567 -38.63 -40.19 -41.26
C ALA A 567 -38.83 -41.51 -40.50
N THR A 568 -40.05 -42.02 -40.47
CA THR A 568 -40.35 -43.34 -39.88
C THR A 568 -41.49 -43.99 -40.65
N ASN A 569 -41.27 -45.23 -41.10
CA ASN A 569 -42.32 -46.05 -41.71
C ASN A 569 -43.33 -46.50 -40.64
N GLU A 570 -44.62 -46.39 -40.95
CA GLU A 570 -45.69 -46.75 -40.01
C GLU A 570 -46.15 -48.21 -40.22
N ALA A 571 -46.46 -48.91 -39.12
CA ALA A 571 -47.00 -50.27 -39.17
C ALA A 571 -48.41 -50.25 -39.77
N GLY A 572 -48.54 -50.71 -41.03
CA GLY A 572 -49.78 -50.66 -41.81
C GLY A 572 -49.70 -49.82 -43.09
N GLY A 573 -48.53 -49.28 -43.42
CA GLY A 573 -48.31 -48.45 -44.62
C GLY A 573 -48.37 -46.95 -44.31
N GLY A 574 -47.64 -46.17 -45.11
CA GLY A 574 -47.47 -44.73 -44.94
C GLY A 574 -46.13 -44.35 -44.30
N LEU A 575 -45.84 -43.05 -44.36
CA LEU A 575 -44.63 -42.45 -43.82
C LEU A 575 -44.99 -41.31 -42.86
N THR A 576 -44.29 -41.22 -41.74
CA THR A 576 -44.34 -40.04 -40.88
C THR A 576 -43.00 -39.31 -40.91
N MET A 577 -43.02 -38.08 -41.43
CA MET A 577 -41.89 -37.14 -41.37
C MET A 577 -41.97 -36.36 -40.06
N ARG A 578 -40.88 -36.32 -39.30
CA ARG A 578 -40.82 -35.65 -38.00
C ARG A 578 -39.66 -34.67 -37.95
N PHE A 579 -39.89 -33.49 -37.38
CA PHE A 579 -38.79 -32.63 -36.99
C PHE A 579 -38.98 -31.99 -35.62
N THR A 580 -37.87 -31.75 -34.95
CA THR A 580 -37.83 -31.05 -33.66
C THR A 580 -37.31 -29.64 -33.79
N LEU A 581 -37.77 -28.75 -32.93
CA LEU A 581 -37.21 -27.40 -32.73
C LEU A 581 -36.98 -27.19 -31.22
N PRO A 582 -35.79 -26.74 -30.80
CA PRO A 582 -35.47 -26.59 -29.38
C PRO A 582 -36.30 -25.48 -28.74
N VAL A 583 -36.72 -25.73 -27.51
CA VAL A 583 -37.35 -24.76 -26.62
C VAL A 583 -36.24 -23.88 -26.08
N SER A 584 -36.10 -22.66 -26.63
CA SER A 584 -35.09 -21.73 -26.15
C SER A 584 -35.74 -20.58 -25.39
N PRO A 585 -35.31 -20.29 -24.15
CA PRO A 585 -35.50 -18.98 -23.56
C PRO A 585 -34.47 -18.02 -24.16
N GLU A 586 -34.92 -17.07 -24.97
CA GLU A 586 -34.15 -15.91 -25.45
C GLU A 586 -32.87 -16.17 -26.27
N LYS A 587 -32.48 -15.10 -26.96
CA LYS A 587 -31.39 -14.95 -27.91
C LYS A 587 -30.04 -15.27 -27.24
N PRO A 588 -29.13 -16.08 -27.84
CA PRO A 588 -27.75 -16.12 -27.36
C PRO A 588 -27.14 -14.73 -27.55
N GLU A 589 -26.61 -14.14 -26.47
CA GLU A 589 -25.86 -12.86 -26.48
C GLU A 589 -24.68 -12.87 -27.45
#